data_AF-A0A061JGV1-F1
#
_entry.id   AF-A0A061JGV1-F1
#
_cell.length_a   1.000
_cell.length_b   1.000
_cell.length_c   1.000
_cell.angle_alpha   90.00
_cell.angle_beta   90.00
_cell.angle_gamma   90.00
#
_symmetry.space_group_name_H-M   'P 1'
#
loop_
_entity.id
_entity.type
_entity.pdbx_description
1 polymer ?
#
loop_
_entity_poly.entity_id
_entity_poly.type
_entity_poly.pdbx_seq_one_letter_code
_entity_poly.pdbx_strand_id
1 'polypeptide(L)'
;MTIDHSNSSVSVETKRKSVDEVFREISEILAQSVAHNKEITMDSSITGDFGADSLDQIELVMDLEKRFGCTISDEETSKIKTVGDIVGLVMRLSNEEKA
;
A
#
# COMPACT_ATOMS: atom_id res chain seq x y z
N MET A 1 23.32 39.36 -2.44
CA MET A 1 21.89 39.17 -2.74
C MET A 1 21.52 37.81 -2.18
N THR A 2 21.14 37.78 -0.91
CA THR A 2 20.74 36.55 -0.20
C THR A 2 19.26 36.30 -0.48
N ILE A 3 18.94 35.15 -1.04
CA ILE A 3 17.60 34.57 -0.87
C ILE A 3 17.81 33.24 -0.17
N ASP A 4 17.84 33.35 1.15
CA ASP A 4 17.55 32.28 2.09
C ASP A 4 16.12 31.80 1.82
N HIS A 5 15.99 30.56 1.36
CA HIS A 5 14.71 29.87 1.35
C HIS A 5 14.65 29.00 2.59
N SER A 6 14.57 29.64 3.76
CA SER A 6 13.99 29.00 4.93
C SER A 6 12.53 28.66 4.66
N ASN A 7 12.13 27.55 5.26
CA ASN A 7 10.77 27.02 5.42
C ASN A 7 10.36 26.03 4.31
N SER A 8 10.20 24.74 4.60
CA SER A 8 9.35 24.27 5.68
C SER A 8 9.93 23.08 6.41
N SER A 9 10.00 23.24 7.74
CA SER A 9 10.00 22.16 8.72
C SER A 9 9.13 21.00 8.24
N VAL A 10 9.74 19.83 8.03
CA VAL A 10 8.97 18.58 8.05
C VAL A 10 8.68 18.33 9.52
N SER A 11 7.57 18.91 9.98
CA SER A 11 6.94 18.52 11.22
C SER A 11 6.84 17.00 11.22
N VAL A 12 7.43 16.37 12.23
CA VAL A 12 7.14 14.98 12.59
C VAL A 12 5.71 14.98 13.10
N GLU A 13 4.77 15.08 12.18
CA GLU A 13 3.36 15.02 12.46
C GLU A 13 2.99 13.56 12.32
N THR A 14 2.54 12.96 13.42
CA THR A 14 1.98 11.62 13.47
C THR A 14 0.67 11.58 12.66
N LYS A 15 0.75 11.84 11.34
CA LYS A 15 -0.38 11.83 10.42
C LYS A 15 -0.83 10.39 10.24
N ARG A 16 -2.06 10.09 10.67
CA ARG A 16 -2.78 8.94 10.12
C ARG A 16 -2.80 9.13 8.60
N LYS A 17 -2.28 8.16 7.84
CA LYS A 17 -2.39 8.19 6.38
C LYS A 17 -3.88 8.17 6.01
N SER A 18 -4.25 8.93 4.99
CA SER A 18 -5.62 8.91 4.43
C SER A 18 -5.82 7.74 3.47
N VAL A 19 -7.08 7.35 3.22
CA VAL A 19 -7.40 6.21 2.32
C VAL A 19 -6.83 6.44 0.93
N ASP A 20 -6.93 7.67 0.42
CA ASP A 20 -6.37 8.06 -0.87
C ASP A 20 -4.84 7.94 -0.93
N GLU A 21 -4.13 8.34 0.13
CA GLU A 21 -2.67 8.20 0.20
C GLU A 21 -2.25 6.72 0.23
N VAL A 22 -2.93 5.88 1.02
CA VAL A 22 -2.64 4.45 1.10
C VAL A 22 -2.95 3.76 -0.22
N PHE A 23 -4.09 4.07 -0.85
CA PHE A 23 -4.45 3.56 -2.16
C PHE A 23 -3.42 3.93 -3.22
N ARG A 24 -2.94 5.18 -3.23
CA ARG A 24 -1.91 5.61 -4.17
C ARG A 24 -0.61 4.84 -3.99
N GLU A 25 -0.13 4.68 -2.76
CA GLU A 25 1.09 3.91 -2.48
C GLU A 25 0.92 2.42 -2.87
N ILE A 26 -0.23 1.81 -2.57
CA ILE A 26 -0.53 0.43 -2.97
C ILE A 26 -0.60 0.29 -4.49
N SER A 27 -1.20 1.27 -5.17
CA SER A 27 -1.28 1.29 -6.63
C SER A 27 0.11 1.38 -7.27
N GLU A 28 1.03 2.15 -6.68
CA GLU A 28 2.42 2.23 -7.13
C GLU A 28 3.15 0.88 -6.99
N ILE A 29 2.92 0.15 -5.89
CA ILE A 29 3.49 -1.19 -5.67
C ILE A 29 2.88 -2.18 -6.68
N LEU A 30 1.55 -2.24 -6.77
CA LEU A 30 0.84 -3.14 -7.69
C LEU A 30 1.24 -2.90 -9.15
N ALA A 31 1.46 -1.65 -9.55
CA ALA A 31 1.90 -1.33 -10.90
C ALA A 31 3.30 -1.89 -11.22
N GLN A 32 4.16 -2.05 -10.21
CA GLN A 32 5.51 -2.59 -10.35
C GLN A 32 5.55 -4.12 -10.29
N SER A 33 4.76 -4.74 -9.42
CA SER A 33 4.79 -6.19 -9.21
C SER A 33 3.80 -6.95 -10.10
N VAL A 34 2.59 -6.44 -10.30
CA VAL A 34 1.49 -7.24 -10.88
C VAL A 34 0.85 -6.60 -12.12
N ALA A 35 0.37 -5.37 -12.00
CA ALA A 35 -0.59 -4.77 -12.93
C ALA A 35 0.03 -4.23 -14.24
N HIS A 36 1.35 -3.97 -14.30
CA HIS A 36 2.11 -3.57 -15.50
C HIS A 36 1.30 -2.78 -16.56
N ASN A 37 0.99 -1.51 -16.26
CA ASN A 37 0.21 -0.57 -17.09
C ASN A 37 -1.31 -0.83 -17.18
N LYS A 38 -1.88 -1.71 -16.35
CA LYS A 38 -3.34 -1.80 -16.19
C LYS A 38 -3.84 -0.69 -15.27
N GLU A 39 -5.08 -0.27 -15.52
CA GLU A 39 -5.80 0.62 -14.60
C GLU A 39 -6.08 -0.10 -13.29
N ILE A 40 -5.76 0.55 -12.17
CA ILE A 40 -5.93 0.01 -10.83
C ILE A 40 -7.11 0.74 -10.19
N THR A 41 -8.11 -0.04 -9.75
CA THR A 41 -9.28 0.46 -9.04
C THR A 41 -9.45 -0.31 -7.74
N MET A 42 -10.24 0.23 -6.80
CA MET A 42 -10.53 -0.47 -5.55
C MET A 42 -11.16 -1.85 -5.76
N ASP A 43 -12.00 -1.98 -6.79
CA ASP A 43 -12.70 -3.22 -7.12
C ASP A 43 -11.85 -4.19 -7.95
N SER A 44 -10.68 -3.77 -8.41
CA SER A 44 -9.82 -4.59 -9.26
C SER A 44 -9.40 -5.87 -8.52
N SER A 45 -9.60 -7.01 -9.17
CA SER A 45 -9.21 -8.31 -8.63
C SER A 45 -7.73 -8.59 -8.88
N ILE A 46 -7.02 -8.94 -7.81
CA ILE A 46 -5.58 -9.23 -7.87
C ILE A 46 -5.31 -10.45 -8.78
N THR A 47 -6.06 -11.53 -8.59
CA THR A 47 -5.94 -12.74 -9.40
C THR A 47 -6.78 -12.68 -10.68
N GLY A 48 -7.96 -12.07 -10.65
CA GLY A 48 -8.89 -12.03 -11.78
C GLY A 48 -8.51 -11.02 -12.87
N ASP A 49 -8.20 -9.77 -12.49
CA ASP A 49 -7.95 -8.69 -13.44
C ASP A 49 -6.47 -8.55 -13.77
N PHE A 50 -5.62 -8.68 -12.75
CA PHE A 50 -4.17 -8.56 -12.94
C PHE A 50 -3.51 -9.88 -13.31
N GLY A 51 -4.12 -11.01 -12.96
CA GLY A 51 -3.57 -12.34 -13.24
C GLY A 51 -2.47 -12.74 -12.28
N ALA A 52 -2.43 -12.15 -11.07
CA ALA A 52 -1.41 -12.43 -10.08
C ALA A 52 -1.37 -13.91 -9.72
N ASP A 53 -0.20 -14.53 -9.87
CA ASP A 53 0.02 -15.87 -9.38
C ASP A 53 0.43 -15.89 -7.89
N SER A 54 0.77 -17.06 -7.36
CA SER A 54 1.19 -17.19 -5.96
C SER A 54 2.53 -16.50 -5.66
N LEU A 55 3.43 -16.36 -6.64
CA LEU A 55 4.70 -15.66 -6.47
C LEU A 55 4.48 -14.15 -6.46
N ASP A 56 3.64 -13.65 -7.36
CA ASP A 56 3.26 -12.23 -7.41
C ASP A 56 2.62 -11.79 -6.10
N GLN A 57 1.79 -12.65 -5.48
CA GLN A 57 1.19 -12.37 -4.18
C GLN A 57 2.22 -12.32 -3.05
N ILE A 58 3.22 -13.19 -3.07
CA ILE A 58 4.31 -13.17 -2.07
C ILE A 58 5.12 -11.88 -2.21
N GLU A 59 5.50 -11.50 -3.43
CA GLU A 59 6.25 -10.27 -3.68
C GLU A 59 5.45 -9.02 -3.26
N LEU A 60 4.17 -8.97 -3.63
CA LEU A 60 3.25 -7.91 -3.23
C LEU A 60 3.19 -7.76 -1.71
N VAL A 61 2.98 -8.86 -0.97
CA VAL A 61 2.92 -8.83 0.50
C VAL A 61 4.24 -8.33 1.09
N MET A 62 5.37 -8.84 0.62
CA MET A 62 6.69 -8.41 1.11
C MET A 62 6.95 -6.91 0.86
N ASP A 63 6.55 -6.39 -0.29
CA ASP A 63 6.66 -4.96 -0.61
C ASP A 63 5.74 -4.09 0.25
N LEU A 64 4.51 -4.56 0.52
CA LEU A 64 3.57 -3.88 1.42
C LEU A 64 4.13 -3.81 2.85
N GLU A 65 4.58 -4.94 3.40
CA GLU A 65 5.18 -5.01 4.73
C GLU A 65 6.38 -4.06 4.85
N LYS A 66 7.29 -4.10 3.87
CA LYS A 66 8.46 -3.23 3.83
C LYS A 66 8.10 -1.75 3.69
N ARG A 67 7.10 -1.41 2.88
CA ARG A 67 6.69 -0.02 2.61
C ARG A 67 5.96 0.60 3.79
N PHE A 68 5.07 -0.16 4.42
CA PHE A 68 4.20 0.34 5.49
C PHE A 68 4.71 0.00 6.88
N GLY A 69 5.76 -0.83 7.00
CA GLY A 69 6.31 -1.28 8.28
C GLY A 69 5.38 -2.25 9.02
N CYS A 70 4.41 -2.87 8.32
CA CYS A 70 3.45 -3.78 8.92
C CYS A 70 3.87 -5.25 8.76
N THR A 71 3.15 -6.14 9.44
CA THR A 71 3.25 -7.59 9.24
C THR A 71 1.89 -8.12 8.83
N ILE A 72 1.85 -8.81 7.69
CA ILE A 72 0.65 -9.41 7.12
C ILE A 72 0.77 -10.92 7.30
N SER A 73 -0.20 -11.53 7.97
CA SER A 73 -0.22 -12.98 8.14
C SER A 73 -0.71 -13.68 6.87
N ASP A 74 -0.32 -14.95 6.70
CA ASP A 74 -0.81 -15.80 5.60
C ASP A 74 -2.34 -15.86 5.54
N GLU A 75 -3.00 -15.84 6.70
CA GLU A 75 -4.47 -15.83 6.77
C GLU A 75 -5.05 -14.55 6.16
N GLU A 76 -4.47 -13.39 6.49
CA GLU A 76 -4.91 -12.11 5.92
C GLU A 76 -4.59 -12.05 4.42
N THR A 77 -3.41 -12.53 4.00
CA THR A 77 -3.05 -12.67 2.58
C THR A 77 -4.05 -13.51 1.82
N SER A 78 -4.50 -14.64 2.38
CA SER A 78 -5.49 -15.52 1.74
C SER A 78 -6.89 -14.88 1.57
N LYS A 79 -7.18 -13.84 2.36
CA LYS A 79 -8.45 -13.08 2.29
C LYS A 79 -8.39 -11.95 1.27
N ILE A 80 -7.19 -11.53 0.84
CA ILE A 80 -7.01 -10.48 -0.16
C ILE A 80 -7.53 -10.97 -1.51
N LYS A 81 -8.54 -10.29 -2.05
CA LYS A 81 -9.07 -10.57 -3.39
C LYS A 81 -9.01 -9.35 -4.31
N THR A 82 -9.21 -8.18 -3.72
CA THR A 82 -9.29 -6.89 -4.41
C THR A 82 -8.28 -5.90 -3.85
N VAL A 83 -8.02 -4.83 -4.60
CA VAL A 83 -7.17 -3.71 -4.13
C VAL A 83 -7.76 -3.06 -2.88
N GLY A 84 -9.08 -2.93 -2.81
CA GLY A 84 -9.78 -2.40 -1.63
C GLY A 84 -9.51 -3.21 -0.36
N ASP A 85 -9.43 -4.53 -0.47
CA ASP A 85 -9.09 -5.40 0.66
C ASP A 85 -7.68 -5.09 1.20
N ILE A 86 -6.71 -4.86 0.31
CA ILE A 86 -5.34 -4.50 0.67
C ILE A 86 -5.31 -3.15 1.37
N VAL A 87 -5.99 -2.15 0.82
CA VAL A 87 -6.07 -0.80 1.41
C VAL A 87 -6.65 -0.88 2.82
N GLY A 88 -7.76 -1.61 3.00
CA GLY A 88 -8.40 -1.82 4.28
C GLY A 88 -7.48 -2.53 5.29
N LEU A 89 -6.78 -3.57 4.84
CA LEU A 89 -5.84 -4.33 5.65
C LEU A 89 -4.68 -3.45 6.15
N VAL A 90 -4.02 -2.72 5.23
CA VAL A 90 -2.92 -1.82 5.57
C VAL A 90 -3.38 -0.70 6.51
N MET A 91 -4.57 -0.14 6.27
CA MET A 91 -5.18 0.85 7.16
C MET A 91 -5.42 0.32 8.57
N ARG A 92 -5.87 -0.93 8.69
CA ARG A 92 -6.07 -1.57 9.98
C ARG A 92 -4.74 -1.77 10.70
N LEU A 93 -3.75 -2.36 10.03
CA LEU A 93 -2.44 -2.64 10.61
C LEU A 93 -1.66 -1.36 10.99
N SER A 94 -1.73 -0.32 10.17
CA SER A 94 -1.10 0.98 10.47
C SER A 94 -1.65 1.66 11.73
N ASN A 95 -2.87 1.28 12.17
CA ASN A 95 -3.45 1.73 13.43
C ASN A 95 -3.09 0.83 14.62
N GLU A 96 -2.73 -0.45 14.40
CA GLU A 96 -2.45 -1.43 15.47
C GLU A 96 -1.03 -1.30 16.03
N GLU A 97 -0.04 -0.86 15.26
CA GLU A 97 1.35 -0.66 15.72
C GLU A 97 1.50 0.42 16.81
N LYS A 98 0.44 1.18 17.10
CA LYS A 98 0.42 2.30 18.07
C LYS A 98 -0.39 2.02 19.33
N ALA A 99 -0.90 0.80 19.53
CA ALA A 99 -1.62 0.39 20.73
C ALA A 99 -0.67 -0.26 21.76
#